data_AF-A0A2E8A861-F1
#
_entry.id   AF-A0A2E8A861-F1
#
_cell.length_a   1.000
_cell.length_b   1.000
_cell.length_c   1.000
_cell.angle_alpha   90.00
_cell.angle_beta   90.00
_cell.angle_gamma   90.00
#
_symmetry.space_group_name_H-M   'P 1'
#
loop_
_entity.id
_entity.type
_entity.pdbx_description
1 polymer ?
#
loop_
_entity_poly.entity_id
_entity_poly.type
_entity_poly.pdbx_seq_one_letter_code
_entity_poly.pdbx_strand_id
1 'polypeptide(L)'
;MGYPKIARLLKREGWLFGAGNVQRPRRVLGLAVPAKKPKRRARGRSTGILTKVTHLNHVWTWDFAQDTTIGGGTLRMLNVMDEYARECLSVHVDRATWST
;
A
#
# COMPACT_ATOMS: atom_id res chain seq x y z
N MET A 1 -5.48 -15.23 -15.57
CA MET A 1 -6.77 -15.53 -14.91
C MET A 1 -6.66 -16.87 -14.21
N GLY A 2 -6.86 -16.94 -12.88
CA GLY A 2 -6.79 -18.20 -12.13
C GLY A 2 -7.98 -19.14 -12.38
N TYR A 3 -7.80 -20.44 -12.14
CA TYR A 3 -8.84 -21.46 -12.30
C TYR A 3 -10.12 -21.22 -11.48
N PRO A 4 -10.11 -20.59 -10.27
CA PRO A 4 -11.35 -20.31 -9.54
C PRO A 4 -12.24 -19.30 -10.26
N LYS A 5 -11.63 -18.31 -10.92
CA LYS A 5 -12.36 -17.30 -11.69
C LYS A 5 -13.02 -17.91 -12.92
N ILE A 6 -12.34 -18.85 -13.58
CA ILE A 6 -12.88 -19.59 -14.73
C ILE A 6 -14.02 -20.50 -14.30
N ALA A 7 -13.85 -21.25 -13.20
CA ALA A 7 -14.92 -22.09 -12.65
C ALA A 7 -16.17 -21.27 -12.29
N ARG A 8 -16.01 -20.06 -11.75
CA ARG A 8 -17.13 -19.14 -11.49
C ARG A 8 -17.84 -18.67 -12.77
N LEU A 9 -17.08 -18.38 -13.83
CA LEU A 9 -17.65 -17.98 -15.12
C LEU A 9 -18.47 -19.12 -15.75
N LEU A 10 -17.93 -20.33 -15.74
CA LEU A 10 -18.61 -21.53 -16.25
C LEU A 10 -19.89 -21.83 -15.45
N LYS A 11 -19.84 -21.68 -14.12
CA LYS A 11 -21.03 -21.85 -13.28
C LYS A 11 -22.12 -20.81 -13.58
N ARG A 12 -21.74 -19.57 -13.91
CA ARG A 12 -22.69 -18.53 -14.33
C ARG A 12 -23.35 -18.85 -15.68
N GLU A 13 -22.64 -19.55 -16.55
CA GLU A 13 -23.15 -20.06 -17.84
C GLU A 13 -23.94 -21.36 -17.71
N GLY A 14 -24.24 -21.82 -16.47
CA GLY A 14 -25.07 -22.99 -16.22
C GLY A 14 -24.32 -24.33 -16.24
N TRP A 15 -22.99 -24.32 -16.40
CA TRP A 15 -22.21 -25.55 -16.36
C TRP A 15 -22.05 -26.07 -14.93
N LEU A 16 -22.31 -27.37 -14.72
CA LEU A 16 -22.19 -28.06 -13.42
C LEU A 16 -20.73 -28.41 -13.05
N PHE A 17 -19.76 -27.63 -13.49
CA PHE A 17 -18.34 -27.91 -13.24
C PHE A 17 -17.86 -27.34 -11.91
N GLY A 18 -17.29 -28.20 -11.05
CA GLY A 18 -16.51 -27.79 -9.88
C GLY A 18 -15.11 -27.26 -10.25
N ALA A 19 -14.45 -26.60 -9.30
CA ALA A 19 -13.13 -25.99 -9.52
C ALA A 19 -12.06 -27.01 -9.94
N GLY A 20 -12.16 -28.26 -9.48
CA GLY A 20 -11.24 -29.36 -9.86
C GLY A 20 -11.31 -29.73 -11.34
N ASN A 21 -12.48 -29.58 -11.98
CA ASN A 21 -12.66 -29.86 -13.41
C ASN A 21 -11.93 -28.85 -14.30
N VAL A 22 -11.69 -27.64 -13.81
CA VAL A 22 -10.87 -26.63 -14.50
C VAL A 22 -9.39 -26.78 -14.14
N GLN A 23 -9.10 -27.14 -12.90
CA GLN A 23 -7.73 -27.23 -12.40
C GLN A 23 -6.95 -28.40 -13.03
N ARG A 24 -7.57 -29.58 -13.16
CA ARG A 24 -6.90 -30.78 -13.69
C ARG A 24 -6.44 -30.59 -15.14
N PRO A 25 -7.30 -30.19 -16.11
CA PRO A 25 -6.86 -29.96 -17.49
C PRO A 25 -5.79 -28.86 -17.58
N ARG A 26 -5.91 -27.78 -16.81
CA ARG A 26 -4.88 -26.72 -16.80
C ARG A 26 -3.52 -27.21 -16.33
N ARG A 27 -3.47 -28.14 -15.37
CA ARG A 27 -2.22 -28.73 -14.89
C ARG A 27 -1.59 -29.64 -15.95
N VAL A 28 -2.41 -30.47 -16.61
CA VAL A 28 -1.95 -31.38 -17.68
C VAL A 28 -1.46 -30.58 -18.90
N LEU A 29 -2.17 -29.52 -19.27
CA LEU A 29 -1.84 -28.67 -20.42
C LEU A 29 -0.77 -27.61 -20.12
N GLY A 30 -0.19 -27.60 -18.90
CA GLY A 30 0.83 -26.61 -18.53
C GLY A 30 0.34 -25.15 -18.52
N LEU A 31 -0.98 -24.91 -18.41
CA LEU A 31 -1.61 -23.59 -18.44
C LEU A 31 -1.49 -22.85 -17.10
N ALA A 32 -0.27 -22.79 -16.56
CA ALA A 32 0.05 -22.03 -15.37
C ALA A 32 -0.17 -20.54 -15.63
N VAL A 33 -0.79 -19.85 -14.68
CA VAL A 33 -0.88 -18.38 -14.73
C VAL A 33 0.46 -17.84 -14.23
N PRO A 34 1.17 -17.02 -15.01
CA PRO A 34 2.39 -16.38 -14.53
C PRO A 34 2.13 -15.64 -13.22
N ALA A 35 3.06 -15.74 -12.28
CA ALA A 35 2.98 -15.00 -11.03
C ALA A 35 2.86 -13.50 -11.34
N LYS A 36 2.05 -12.79 -10.56
CA LYS A 36 1.95 -11.33 -10.69
C LYS A 36 3.33 -10.76 -10.43
N LYS A 37 3.89 -10.01 -11.40
CA LYS A 37 5.17 -9.32 -11.22
C LYS A 37 5.09 -8.47 -9.94
N PRO A 38 6.11 -8.48 -9.08
CA PRO A 38 6.12 -7.63 -7.90
C PRO A 38 5.95 -6.18 -8.34
N LYS A 39 5.10 -5.43 -7.64
CA LYS A 39 4.95 -4.00 -7.89
C LYS A 39 6.31 -3.33 -7.62
N ARG A 40 7.04 -2.97 -8.67
CA ARG A 40 8.22 -2.12 -8.54
C ARG A 40 7.73 -0.72 -8.21
N ARG A 41 8.23 -0.10 -7.13
CA ARG A 41 8.00 1.32 -6.88
C ARG A 41 8.49 2.10 -8.10
N ALA A 42 7.65 2.96 -8.65
CA ALA A 42 8.04 3.82 -9.75
C ALA A 42 9.22 4.67 -9.28
N ARG A 43 10.38 4.51 -9.91
CA ARG A 43 11.53 5.41 -9.75
C ARG A 43 11.41 6.57 -10.74
N GLY A 44 10.23 7.17 -10.80
CA GLY A 44 9.98 8.35 -11.62
C GLY A 44 10.43 9.61 -10.88
N ARG A 45 10.74 10.66 -11.65
CA ARG A 45 10.85 12.02 -11.09
C ARG A 45 9.49 12.37 -10.49
N SER A 46 9.45 12.77 -9.21
CA SER A 46 8.20 13.25 -8.60
C SER A 46 7.63 14.36 -9.49
N THR A 47 6.37 14.25 -9.88
CA THR A 47 5.69 15.26 -10.72
C THR A 47 5.50 16.59 -9.99
N GLY A 48 5.69 16.60 -8.66
CA GLY A 48 5.69 17.83 -7.87
C GLY A 48 6.93 18.66 -8.14
N ILE A 49 6.72 19.90 -8.57
CA ILE A 49 7.75 20.94 -8.52
C ILE A 49 8.10 21.10 -7.03
N LEU A 50 9.36 20.81 -6.66
CA LEU A 50 9.82 21.07 -5.30
C LEU A 50 9.85 22.58 -5.10
N THR A 51 9.03 23.10 -4.19
CA THR A 51 9.06 24.51 -3.81
C THR A 51 10.44 24.81 -3.23
N LYS A 52 11.17 25.75 -3.86
CA LYS A 52 12.44 26.20 -3.29
C LYS A 52 12.16 27.03 -2.04
N VAL A 53 12.73 26.62 -0.93
CA VAL A 53 12.63 27.36 0.32
C VAL A 53 13.55 28.58 0.27
N THR A 54 13.04 29.76 0.63
CA THR A 54 13.78 31.03 0.53
C THR A 54 14.04 31.68 1.88
N HIS A 55 13.20 31.43 2.89
CA HIS A 55 13.30 32.00 4.23
C HIS A 55 12.65 31.09 5.28
N LEU A 56 12.93 31.37 6.57
CA LEU A 56 12.32 30.71 7.73
C LEU A 56 10.78 30.74 7.65
N ASN A 57 10.13 29.64 8.04
CA ASN A 57 8.67 29.48 8.05
C ASN A 57 7.99 29.62 6.67
N HIS A 58 8.75 29.49 5.57
CA HIS A 58 8.19 29.58 4.22
C HIS A 58 7.53 28.28 3.77
N VAL A 59 8.15 27.14 4.08
CA VAL A 59 7.64 25.82 3.69
C VAL A 59 7.76 24.88 4.89
N TRP A 60 6.64 24.26 5.25
CA TRP A 60 6.59 23.24 6.29
C TRP A 60 6.38 21.88 5.66
N THR A 61 7.15 20.92 6.15
CA THR A 61 6.91 19.50 5.91
C THR A 61 6.31 18.88 7.13
N TRP A 62 5.52 17.85 6.91
CA TRP A 62 5.02 17.03 7.99
C TRP A 62 5.12 15.56 7.62
N ASP A 63 5.47 14.75 8.60
CA ASP A 63 5.57 13.31 8.47
C ASP A 63 4.89 12.60 9.64
N PHE A 64 4.49 11.36 9.41
CA PHE A 64 3.94 10.50 10.43
C PHE A 64 4.92 9.38 10.74
N ALA A 65 5.28 9.25 12.01
CA ALA A 65 5.96 8.09 12.56
C ALA A 65 4.97 7.27 13.39
N GLN A 66 5.08 5.95 13.30
CA GLN A 66 4.30 5.02 14.12
C GLN A 66 5.24 4.00 14.75
N ASP A 67 5.07 3.77 16.04
CA ASP A 67 5.81 2.76 16.79
C ASP A 67 4.86 1.89 17.63
N THR A 68 5.32 0.69 18.01
CA THR A 68 4.57 -0.24 18.86
C THR A 68 5.25 -0.36 20.21
N THR A 69 4.52 -0.04 21.27
CA THR A 69 5.00 -0.19 22.64
C THR A 69 5.12 -1.67 23.01
N ILE A 70 5.96 -1.98 24.00
CA ILE A 70 6.13 -3.34 24.55
C ILE A 70 4.78 -3.96 24.98
N GLY A 71 3.84 -3.13 25.45
CA GLY A 71 2.49 -3.55 25.84
C GLY A 71 1.51 -3.75 24.67
N GLY A 72 1.96 -3.68 23.41
CA GLY A 72 1.11 -3.85 22.22
C GLY A 72 0.29 -2.63 21.80
N GLY A 73 0.37 -1.52 22.56
CA GLY A 73 -0.25 -0.25 22.18
C GLY A 73 0.51 0.42 21.03
N THR A 74 -0.22 1.06 20.11
CA THR A 74 0.37 1.83 19.02
C THR A 74 0.59 3.29 19.44
N LEU A 75 1.79 3.82 19.19
CA LEU A 75 2.14 5.22 19.38
C LEU A 75 2.27 5.87 18.00
N ARG A 76 1.58 6.99 17.78
CA ARG A 76 1.64 7.75 16.53
C ARG A 76 2.19 9.13 16.82
N MET A 77 3.06 9.61 15.95
CA MET A 77 3.70 10.92 16.06
C MET A 77 3.53 11.64 14.73
N LEU A 78 3.04 12.87 14.79
CA LEU A 78 3.05 13.83 13.69
C LEU A 78 4.22 14.78 13.93
N ASN A 79 5.23 14.72 13.06
CA ASN A 79 6.35 15.65 13.08
C ASN A 79 6.04 16.78 12.09
N VAL A 80 6.21 18.02 12.52
CA VAL A 80 6.17 19.20 11.65
C VAL A 80 7.55 19.83 11.65
N MET A 81 8.13 20.00 10.48
CA MET A 81 9.47 20.53 10.27
C MET A 81 9.44 21.75 9.36
N ASP A 82 10.26 22.75 9.69
CA ASP A 82 10.56 23.85 8.78
C ASP A 82 11.61 23.41 7.76
N GLU A 83 11.31 23.48 6.46
CA GLU A 83 12.24 23.01 5.43
C GLU A 83 13.49 23.92 5.29
N TYR A 84 13.39 25.19 5.71
CA TYR A 84 14.50 26.14 5.61
C TYR A 84 15.57 25.86 6.67
N ALA A 85 15.17 25.88 7.94
CA ALA A 85 16.07 25.65 9.07
C ALA A 85 16.37 24.17 9.31
N ARG A 86 15.53 23.26 8.76
CA ARG A 86 15.51 21.83 9.11
C ARG A 86 15.32 21.61 10.61
N GLU A 87 14.58 22.52 11.24
CA GLU A 87 14.24 22.45 12.65
C GLU A 87 12.84 21.85 12.82
N CYS A 88 12.66 21.07 13.88
CA CYS A 88 11.35 20.55 14.23
C CYS A 88 10.56 21.63 14.97
N LEU A 89 9.47 22.08 14.36
CA LEU A 89 8.58 23.10 14.93
C LEU A 89 7.68 22.50 16.00
N SER A 90 7.17 21.28 15.76
CA SER A 90 6.30 20.60 16.71
C SER A 90 6.27 19.10 16.45
N VAL A 91 6.18 18.32 17.54
CA VAL A 91 5.85 16.89 17.50
C VAL A 91 4.56 16.69 18.27
N HIS A 92 3.51 16.22 17.60
CA HIS A 92 2.25 15.84 18.24
C HIS A 92 2.21 14.33 18.39
N VAL A 93 1.99 13.84 19.61
CA VAL A 93 2.01 12.40 19.93
C VAL A 93 0.63 11.99 20.44
N ASP A 94 0.09 10.94 19.84
CA ASP A 94 -1.19 10.36 20.25
C ASP A 94 -1.12 8.83 20.29
N ARG A 95 -1.87 8.24 21.22
CA ARG A 95 -2.06 6.78 21.39
C ARG A 95 -3.42 6.31 20.83
N ALA A 96 -4.25 7.21 20.33
CA ALA A 96 -5.57 6.86 19.82
C ALA A 96 -5.51 6.06 18.51
N THR A 97 -6.19 4.92 18.50
CA THR A 97 -6.65 4.29 17.26
C THR A 97 -7.70 5.22 16.65
N TRP A 98 -7.47 5.71 15.43
CA TRP A 98 -8.47 6.44 14.65
C TRP A 98 -9.67 5.51 14.37
N SER A 99 -10.56 5.36 15.35
CA SER A 99 -11.85 4.68 15.21
C SER A 99 -12.93 5.76 15.36
N THR A 100 -13.37 6.27 14.21
CA THR A 100 -14.68 6.88 14.02
C THR A 100 -15.50 5.91 13.20
#